data_AF-A0A1Y2U2S8-F1
#
_entry.id   AF-A0A1Y2U2S8-F1
#
_cell.length_a   1.000
_cell.length_b   1.000
_cell.length_c   1.000
_cell.angle_alpha   90.00
_cell.angle_beta   90.00
_cell.angle_gamma   90.00
#
_symmetry.space_group_name_H-M   'P 1'
#
loop_
_entity.id
_entity.type
_entity.pdbx_description
1 polymer ?
#
loop_
_entity_poly.entity_id
_entity_poly.type
_entity_poly.pdbx_seq_one_letter_code
_entity_poly.pdbx_strand_id
1 'polypeptide(L)'
;QPDLSKLPDLTHGIPSTLEYETSGATNKSALTALEEDTHETQAGGGRGKGELPASAYISSTEKRRNRLANRMYVVALVSGVVGLAYLGRDWDEEEAKAHTDISNGWSFSLWWKRMMARFGDVTSYYSEPAFDKLLPDPDPMFERPYTLCISLEDMLVHSEWTREHGWRVAKRPGVDYFLRYLSQYYELVLFTSVPFAIGEPLVRKLDPFRFIVWPLFREATKYKDGEIVKDLSYLNRDLSKVIIIDTKPEHVRNQPENAIVLKPWTGDPKDTELVSLIPFLEYIHTMQYKDVREVLKSFEGKHIPTEFARREAIARAEFQKRFESEKRKRKSGMGALGNMLGLKPTSMSMMVPAEGEISPSEAFAQGKMLQDIARERGRRNYELMEKEIRENGEKWLKEEQMATEKAQAEAMSSMKSSFMGWFIPS
;
A
#
# COMPACT_ATOMS: atom_id res chain seq x y z
N GLN A 1 29.04 -38.11 40.42
CA GLN A 1 29.24 -36.70 40.03
C GLN A 1 30.69 -36.54 39.64
N PRO A 2 31.03 -35.93 38.49
CA PRO A 2 32.42 -35.79 38.08
C PRO A 2 33.14 -34.78 38.99
N ASP A 3 34.41 -35.06 39.29
CA ASP A 3 35.25 -34.25 40.15
C ASP A 3 35.74 -33.01 39.40
N LEU A 4 35.18 -31.85 39.76
CA LEU A 4 35.39 -30.55 39.11
C LEU A 4 36.70 -29.85 39.57
N SER A 5 37.47 -30.45 40.48
CA SER A 5 38.68 -29.86 41.06
C SER A 5 39.89 -29.82 40.11
N LYS A 6 39.80 -30.45 38.92
CA LYS A 6 40.89 -30.54 37.94
C LYS A 6 40.70 -29.69 36.69
N LEU A 7 39.68 -28.83 36.62
CA LEU A 7 39.52 -27.94 35.49
C LEU A 7 40.39 -26.67 35.68
N PRO A 8 41.17 -26.26 34.66
CA PRO A 8 41.97 -25.05 34.74
C PRO A 8 41.07 -23.81 34.80
N ASP A 9 41.44 -22.83 35.61
CA ASP A 9 40.69 -21.58 35.79
C ASP A 9 40.71 -20.76 34.49
N LEU A 10 39.53 -20.58 33.88
CA LEU A 10 39.35 -19.95 32.57
C LEU A 10 39.14 -18.42 32.64
N THR A 11 39.22 -17.83 33.84
CA THR A 11 39.02 -16.38 34.03
C THR A 11 40.16 -15.52 33.45
N HIS A 12 41.31 -16.12 33.15
CA HIS A 12 42.48 -15.42 32.60
C HIS A 12 42.68 -15.56 31.08
N GLY A 13 41.77 -16.21 30.36
CA GLY A 13 41.88 -16.40 28.91
C GLY A 13 42.98 -17.39 28.52
N ILE A 14 42.86 -17.99 27.34
CA ILE A 14 43.86 -18.95 26.83
C ILE A 14 45.05 -18.14 26.30
N PRO A 15 46.30 -18.39 26.74
CA PRO A 15 47.46 -17.65 26.26
C PRO A 15 47.64 -17.85 24.76
N SER A 16 48.06 -16.79 24.08
CA SER A 16 48.32 -16.86 22.64
C SER A 16 49.45 -17.85 22.36
N THR A 17 49.42 -18.53 21.21
CA THR A 17 50.45 -19.52 20.82
C THR A 17 51.88 -18.95 20.85
N LEU A 18 52.00 -17.62 20.76
CA LEU A 18 53.24 -16.86 20.81
C LEU A 18 53.85 -16.80 22.23
N GLU A 19 53.03 -16.74 23.28
CA GLU A 19 53.49 -16.76 24.68
C GLU A 19 53.96 -18.16 25.12
N TYR A 20 53.37 -19.22 24.55
CA TYR A 20 53.80 -20.60 24.80
C TYR A 20 55.13 -20.91 24.10
N GLU A 21 55.32 -20.41 22.87
CA GLU A 21 56.57 -20.58 22.11
C GLU A 21 57.74 -19.77 22.71
N THR A 22 57.47 -18.69 23.44
CA THR A 22 58.49 -17.84 24.07
C THR A 22 58.81 -18.20 25.53
N SER A 23 57.95 -18.97 26.22
CA SER A 23 58.10 -19.26 27.65
C SER A 23 58.83 -20.56 28.01
N GLY A 24 59.31 -21.34 27.05
CA GLY A 24 60.43 -22.25 27.32
C GLY A 24 60.43 -23.60 26.61
N ALA A 25 61.29 -23.73 25.60
CA ALA A 25 62.13 -24.91 25.35
C ALA A 25 63.08 -24.66 24.16
N THR A 26 63.94 -23.65 24.24
CA THR A 26 65.10 -23.55 23.34
C THR A 26 66.35 -23.23 24.15
N ASN A 27 67.38 -24.05 23.97
CA ASN A 27 68.65 -23.97 24.68
C ASN A 27 69.25 -22.57 24.56
N LYS A 28 69.40 -21.85 25.68
CA LYS A 28 70.07 -20.55 25.74
C LYS A 28 71.48 -20.57 25.14
N SER A 29 72.17 -21.71 25.14
CA SER A 29 73.48 -21.88 24.49
C SER A 29 73.43 -21.82 22.96
N ALA A 30 72.29 -22.11 22.33
CA ALA A 30 72.12 -21.97 20.88
C ALA A 30 71.78 -20.54 20.47
N LEU A 31 71.19 -19.74 21.37
CA LEU A 31 70.94 -18.31 21.19
C LEU A 31 72.20 -17.47 21.38
N THR A 32 73.06 -17.82 22.34
CA THR A 32 74.34 -17.11 22.55
C THR A 32 75.32 -17.32 21.38
N ALA A 33 75.29 -18.49 20.72
CA ALA A 33 76.09 -18.74 19.50
C ALA A 33 75.58 -17.98 18.26
N LEU A 34 74.36 -17.42 18.31
CA LEU A 34 73.80 -16.56 17.26
C LEU A 34 73.95 -15.07 17.60
N GLU A 35 74.01 -14.72 18.89
CA GLU A 35 74.27 -13.34 19.35
C GLU A 35 75.76 -12.94 19.25
N GLU A 36 76.70 -13.87 19.45
CA GLU A 36 78.15 -13.58 19.29
C GLU A 36 78.55 -13.23 17.83
N ASP A 37 77.74 -13.59 16.83
CA ASP A 37 78.02 -13.26 15.43
C ASP A 37 77.49 -11.88 14.98
N THR A 38 76.86 -11.12 15.90
CA THR A 38 76.14 -9.88 15.52
C THR A 38 76.68 -8.58 16.11
N HIS A 39 77.70 -8.58 16.97
CA HIS A 39 78.30 -7.33 17.45
C HIS A 39 79.83 -7.42 17.56
N GLU A 40 80.51 -6.42 16.97
CA GLU A 40 81.96 -6.17 16.83
C GLU A 40 82.60 -6.85 15.59
N THR A 41 82.90 -6.15 14.49
CA THR A 41 83.83 -5.02 14.44
C THR A 41 83.75 -4.28 13.10
N GLN A 42 83.68 -2.96 13.18
CA GLN A 42 84.16 -2.06 12.13
C GLN A 42 85.69 -2.20 11.99
N ALA A 43 86.15 -2.29 10.73
CA ALA A 43 87.38 -1.74 10.14
C ALA A 43 88.14 -2.76 9.27
N GLY A 44 88.09 -2.57 7.95
CA GLY A 44 88.90 -3.30 6.98
C GLY A 44 88.15 -3.54 5.68
N GLY A 45 88.61 -2.94 4.58
CA GLY A 45 87.83 -2.79 3.35
C GLY A 45 87.50 -4.09 2.59
N GLY A 46 86.38 -4.05 1.84
CA GLY A 46 86.04 -5.11 0.89
C GLY A 46 84.57 -5.10 0.42
N ARG A 47 84.32 -4.54 -0.77
CA ARG A 47 83.19 -4.75 -1.71
C ARG A 47 81.76 -4.91 -1.15
N GLY A 48 80.90 -3.95 -1.51
CA GLY A 48 79.47 -3.92 -1.20
C GLY A 48 78.69 -5.20 -1.56
N LYS A 49 78.00 -5.74 -0.56
CA LYS A 49 76.93 -6.73 -0.70
C LYS A 49 75.61 -5.95 -0.73
N GLY A 50 74.98 -5.87 -1.90
CA GLY A 50 73.70 -5.19 -2.06
C GLY A 50 72.61 -5.86 -1.21
N GLU A 51 71.80 -5.06 -0.53
CA GLU A 51 70.56 -5.51 0.09
C GLU A 51 69.69 -6.18 -0.98
N LEU A 52 69.25 -7.42 -0.73
CA LEU A 52 68.37 -8.12 -1.66
C LEU A 52 67.04 -7.37 -1.74
N PRO A 53 66.49 -7.13 -2.93
CA PRO A 53 65.25 -6.36 -3.09
C PRO A 53 64.11 -7.02 -2.32
N ALA A 54 63.14 -6.25 -1.82
CA ALA A 54 61.99 -6.75 -1.04
C ALA A 54 61.25 -7.95 -1.69
N SER A 55 61.34 -8.10 -3.01
CA SER A 55 60.88 -9.27 -3.77
C SER A 55 61.59 -10.61 -3.44
N ALA A 56 62.71 -10.57 -2.73
CA ALA A 56 63.51 -11.72 -2.28
C ALA A 56 62.96 -12.36 -1.00
N TYR A 57 62.23 -11.60 -0.18
CA TYR A 57 61.60 -12.09 1.07
C TYR A 57 60.18 -12.62 0.88
N ILE A 58 59.64 -12.60 -0.35
CA ILE A 58 58.30 -13.10 -0.64
C ILE A 58 58.38 -14.61 -0.89
N SER A 59 57.69 -15.39 -0.05
CA SER A 59 57.61 -16.84 -0.17
C SER A 59 57.04 -17.27 -1.53
N SER A 60 57.50 -18.41 -2.05
CA SER A 60 57.04 -18.95 -3.33
C SER A 60 55.53 -19.22 -3.35
N THR A 61 54.95 -19.57 -2.19
CA THR A 61 53.51 -19.74 -1.98
C THR A 61 52.76 -18.41 -2.11
N GLU A 62 53.32 -17.34 -1.56
CA GLU A 62 52.75 -16.00 -1.63
C GLU A 62 52.83 -15.42 -3.05
N LYS A 63 53.92 -15.67 -3.80
CA LYS A 63 54.00 -15.34 -5.23
C LYS A 63 52.97 -16.10 -6.08
N ARG A 64 52.57 -17.32 -5.69
CA ARG A 64 51.48 -18.06 -6.36
C ARG A 64 50.12 -17.49 -5.99
N ARG A 65 49.90 -17.16 -4.70
CA ARG A 65 48.68 -16.50 -4.21
C ARG A 65 48.45 -15.16 -4.89
N ASN A 66 49.46 -14.31 -5.01
CA ASN A 66 49.34 -13.02 -5.70
C ASN A 66 49.08 -13.17 -7.20
N ARG A 67 49.68 -14.18 -7.86
CA ARG A 67 49.36 -14.49 -9.26
C ARG A 67 47.92 -14.98 -9.43
N LEU A 68 47.43 -15.79 -8.51
CA LEU A 68 46.03 -16.21 -8.50
C LEU A 68 45.10 -15.02 -8.23
N ALA A 69 45.39 -14.19 -7.22
CA ALA A 69 44.62 -12.98 -6.92
C ALA A 69 44.58 -12.03 -8.12
N ASN A 70 45.71 -11.77 -8.79
CA ASN A 70 45.75 -10.96 -10.01
C ASN A 70 44.90 -11.55 -11.14
N ARG A 71 44.93 -12.88 -11.34
CA ARG A 71 44.04 -13.55 -12.30
C ARG A 71 42.58 -13.40 -11.92
N MET A 72 42.24 -13.53 -10.63
CA MET A 72 40.89 -13.33 -10.13
C MET A 72 40.41 -11.89 -10.32
N TYR A 73 41.25 -10.90 -10.06
CA TYR A 73 40.94 -9.49 -10.32
C TYR A 73 40.73 -9.21 -11.81
N VAL A 74 41.54 -9.80 -12.69
CA VAL A 74 41.36 -9.69 -14.14
C VAL A 74 40.04 -10.32 -14.58
N VAL A 75 39.72 -11.52 -14.09
CA VAL A 75 38.45 -12.18 -14.39
C VAL A 75 37.27 -11.34 -13.90
N ALA A 76 37.34 -10.81 -12.67
CA ALA A 76 36.30 -9.96 -12.10
C ALA A 76 36.10 -8.66 -12.90
N LEU A 77 37.19 -8.04 -13.36
CA LEU A 77 37.14 -6.83 -14.19
C LEU A 77 36.50 -7.15 -15.55
N VAL A 78 36.93 -8.23 -16.21
CA VAL A 78 36.36 -8.65 -17.50
C VAL A 78 34.88 -8.98 -17.35
N SER A 79 34.48 -9.73 -16.31
CA SER A 79 33.06 -10.00 -16.06
C SER A 79 32.26 -8.74 -15.76
N GLY A 80 32.84 -7.77 -15.05
CA GLY A 80 32.22 -6.48 -14.78
C GLY A 80 31.99 -5.67 -16.06
N VAL A 81 32.99 -5.59 -16.94
CA VAL A 81 32.89 -4.89 -18.23
C VAL A 81 31.88 -5.57 -19.15
N VAL A 82 31.88 -6.90 -19.22
CA VAL A 82 30.89 -7.66 -20.00
C VAL A 82 29.48 -7.46 -19.44
N GLY A 83 29.33 -7.47 -18.11
CA GLY A 83 28.06 -7.19 -17.45
C GLY A 83 27.53 -5.78 -17.75
N LEU A 84 28.38 -4.76 -17.67
CA LEU A 84 28.01 -3.38 -18.04
C LEU A 84 27.66 -3.26 -19.52
N ALA A 85 28.43 -3.89 -20.41
CA ALA A 85 28.13 -3.95 -21.85
C ALA A 85 26.76 -4.57 -22.12
N TYR A 86 26.43 -5.66 -21.42
CA TYR A 86 25.16 -6.37 -21.51
C TYR A 86 23.99 -5.52 -21.02
N LEU A 87 24.16 -4.69 -19.99
CA LEU A 87 23.11 -3.80 -19.49
C LEU A 87 22.68 -2.69 -20.47
N GLY A 88 23.47 -2.38 -21.50
CA GLY A 88 23.04 -1.45 -22.55
C GLY A 88 22.51 -2.11 -23.83
N ARG A 89 22.24 -3.44 -23.79
CA ARG A 89 21.55 -4.18 -24.86
C ARG A 89 20.22 -3.51 -25.26
N ASP A 90 19.72 -3.82 -26.43
CA ASP A 90 18.40 -3.36 -26.87
C ASP A 90 17.28 -3.92 -25.96
N TRP A 91 16.15 -3.21 -25.91
CA TRP A 91 14.99 -3.57 -25.11
C TRP A 91 14.28 -4.81 -25.67
N ASP A 92 13.86 -5.71 -24.78
CA ASP A 92 12.92 -6.79 -25.12
C ASP A 92 11.49 -6.26 -25.30
N GLU A 93 10.57 -7.06 -25.85
CA GLU A 93 9.18 -6.63 -26.12
C GLU A 93 8.43 -6.14 -24.85
N GLU A 94 8.76 -6.66 -23.67
CA GLU A 94 8.18 -6.23 -22.40
C GLU A 94 8.86 -4.96 -21.87
N GLU A 95 10.19 -4.89 -21.91
CA GLU A 95 10.96 -3.69 -21.50
C GLU A 95 10.66 -2.48 -22.40
N ALA A 96 10.42 -2.72 -23.70
CA ALA A 96 10.07 -1.68 -24.67
C ALA A 96 8.68 -1.07 -24.43
N LYS A 97 7.78 -1.79 -23.75
CA LYS A 97 6.47 -1.25 -23.33
C LYS A 97 6.61 -0.32 -22.13
N ALA A 98 7.56 -0.60 -21.23
CA ALA A 98 7.83 0.25 -20.07
C ALA A 98 8.60 1.51 -20.47
N HIS A 99 9.63 1.38 -21.31
CA HIS A 99 10.51 2.48 -21.73
C HIS A 99 10.24 2.88 -23.19
N THR A 100 9.09 3.52 -23.43
CA THR A 100 8.69 4.00 -24.77
C THR A 100 9.45 5.26 -25.24
N ASP A 101 10.18 5.91 -24.34
CA ASP A 101 10.94 7.14 -24.56
C ASP A 101 12.35 6.89 -25.12
N ILE A 102 12.90 5.68 -24.96
CA ILE A 102 14.24 5.30 -25.40
C ILE A 102 14.16 4.27 -26.53
N SER A 103 14.43 4.70 -27.77
CA SER A 103 14.47 3.81 -28.94
C SER A 103 15.65 2.82 -28.92
N ASN A 104 15.43 1.63 -29.48
CA ASN A 104 16.50 0.67 -29.78
C ASN A 104 17.45 1.23 -30.85
N GLY A 105 18.73 0.91 -30.73
CA GLY A 105 19.73 1.41 -31.67
C GLY A 105 21.15 1.43 -31.13
N TRP A 106 22.11 1.55 -32.06
CA TRP A 106 23.54 1.34 -31.82
C TRP A 106 24.30 2.59 -31.31
N SER A 107 23.62 3.73 -31.08
CA SER A 107 24.29 4.94 -30.58
C SER A 107 24.76 4.74 -29.13
N PHE A 108 25.99 5.18 -28.82
CA PHE A 108 26.52 5.17 -27.45
C PHE A 108 25.63 5.96 -26.47
N SER A 109 25.04 7.07 -26.91
CA SER A 109 24.13 7.85 -26.07
C SER A 109 22.85 7.09 -25.72
N LEU A 110 22.34 6.27 -26.64
CA LEU A 110 21.17 5.43 -26.42
C LEU A 110 21.54 4.23 -25.55
N TRP A 111 22.67 3.58 -25.82
CA TRP A 111 23.23 2.51 -24.99
C TRP A 111 23.40 2.94 -23.53
N TRP A 112 23.98 4.13 -23.28
CA TRP A 112 24.14 4.68 -21.93
C TRP A 112 22.80 4.98 -21.26
N LYS A 113 21.83 5.55 -21.98
CA LYS A 113 20.48 5.80 -21.46
C LYS A 113 19.77 4.51 -21.05
N ARG A 114 19.84 3.46 -21.89
CA ARG A 114 19.28 2.13 -21.56
C ARG A 114 19.96 1.51 -20.34
N MET A 115 21.28 1.61 -20.26
CA MET A 115 22.03 1.12 -19.11
C MET A 115 21.61 1.83 -17.82
N MET A 116 21.53 3.16 -17.83
CA MET A 116 21.07 3.95 -16.68
C MET A 116 19.62 3.66 -16.30
N ALA A 117 18.73 3.48 -17.28
CA ALA A 117 17.33 3.11 -17.04
C ALA A 117 17.23 1.73 -16.37
N ARG A 118 17.96 0.71 -16.84
CA ARG A 118 17.99 -0.61 -16.17
C ARG A 118 18.56 -0.55 -14.75
N PHE A 119 19.58 0.26 -14.51
CA PHE A 119 20.06 0.51 -13.14
C PHE A 119 18.97 1.15 -12.27
N GLY A 120 18.21 2.09 -12.85
CA GLY A 120 17.03 2.67 -12.25
C GLY A 120 15.98 1.63 -11.89
N ASP A 121 15.64 0.73 -12.81
CA ASP A 121 14.63 -0.33 -12.61
C ASP A 121 15.02 -1.31 -11.48
N VAL A 122 16.31 -1.66 -11.38
CA VAL A 122 16.82 -2.48 -10.26
C VAL A 122 16.61 -1.77 -8.91
N THR A 123 16.69 -0.45 -8.91
CA THR A 123 16.42 0.35 -7.70
C THR A 123 14.95 0.70 -7.51
N SER A 124 14.14 0.69 -8.57
CA SER A 124 12.72 1.09 -8.52
C SER A 124 11.89 0.09 -7.72
N TYR A 125 12.33 -1.17 -7.63
CA TYR A 125 11.80 -2.17 -6.70
C TYR A 125 11.68 -1.67 -5.25
N TYR A 126 12.54 -0.74 -4.82
CA TYR A 126 12.49 -0.18 -3.46
C TYR A 126 11.53 1.01 -3.30
N SER A 127 11.07 1.62 -4.40
CA SER A 127 10.26 2.84 -4.40
C SER A 127 8.85 2.66 -4.97
N GLU A 128 8.65 1.66 -5.83
CA GLU A 128 7.39 1.35 -6.48
C GLU A 128 6.68 0.18 -5.78
N PRO A 129 5.33 0.14 -5.81
CA PRO A 129 4.58 -0.95 -5.19
C PRO A 129 4.92 -2.28 -5.87
N ALA A 130 4.85 -3.37 -5.10
CA ALA A 130 5.22 -4.71 -5.57
C ALA A 130 4.36 -5.24 -6.74
N PHE A 131 3.24 -4.58 -7.07
CA PHE A 131 2.31 -5.01 -8.11
C PHE A 131 1.90 -3.85 -9.02
N ASP A 132 1.85 -4.11 -10.33
CA ASP A 132 1.35 -3.16 -11.35
C ASP A 132 -0.14 -2.85 -11.17
N LYS A 133 -0.90 -3.82 -10.66
CA LYS A 133 -2.32 -3.69 -10.34
C LYS A 133 -2.53 -4.05 -8.87
N LEU A 134 -2.99 -3.09 -8.08
CA LEU A 134 -3.29 -3.26 -6.65
C LEU A 134 -4.59 -4.03 -6.43
N LEU A 135 -5.57 -3.86 -7.32
CA LEU A 135 -6.87 -4.52 -7.23
C LEU A 135 -7.08 -5.48 -8.41
N PRO A 136 -7.76 -6.62 -8.18
CA PRO A 136 -8.15 -7.51 -9.27
C PRO A 136 -9.16 -6.83 -10.19
N ASP A 137 -9.34 -7.42 -11.38
CA ASP A 137 -10.36 -6.97 -12.32
C ASP A 137 -11.76 -7.14 -11.69
N PRO A 138 -12.67 -6.17 -11.86
CA PRO A 138 -13.99 -6.22 -11.24
C PRO A 138 -14.82 -7.38 -11.83
N ASP A 139 -15.51 -8.12 -10.96
CA ASP A 139 -16.47 -9.13 -11.39
C ASP A 139 -17.76 -8.43 -11.90
N PRO A 140 -18.23 -8.69 -13.13
CA PRO A 140 -19.44 -8.09 -13.68
C PRO A 140 -20.70 -8.26 -12.81
N MET A 141 -20.76 -9.29 -11.97
CA MET A 141 -21.91 -9.55 -11.10
C MET A 141 -21.92 -8.70 -9.82
N PHE A 142 -20.74 -8.24 -9.37
CA PHE A 142 -20.59 -7.51 -8.11
C PHE A 142 -20.05 -6.09 -8.29
N GLU A 143 -19.83 -5.66 -9.54
CA GLU A 143 -19.29 -4.34 -9.85
C GLU A 143 -20.17 -3.22 -9.30
N ARG A 144 -19.55 -2.35 -8.49
CA ARG A 144 -20.15 -1.07 -8.08
C ARG A 144 -19.75 0.00 -9.11
N PRO A 145 -20.63 0.96 -9.43
CA PRO A 145 -20.36 1.94 -10.47
C PRO A 145 -19.24 2.93 -10.12
N TYR A 146 -18.91 3.07 -8.84
CA TYR A 146 -17.86 3.97 -8.35
C TYR A 146 -17.03 3.30 -7.28
N THR A 147 -15.76 3.68 -7.20
CA THR A 147 -14.83 3.23 -6.16
C THR A 147 -14.52 4.40 -5.23
N LEU A 148 -14.65 4.17 -3.92
CA LEU A 148 -14.34 5.14 -2.89
C LEU A 148 -13.14 4.68 -2.08
N CYS A 149 -12.01 5.35 -2.30
CA CYS A 149 -10.80 5.15 -1.53
C CYS A 149 -10.83 5.99 -0.25
N ILE A 150 -10.62 5.37 0.90
CA ILE A 150 -10.68 6.04 2.20
C ILE A 150 -9.40 5.83 2.99
N SER A 151 -8.90 6.87 3.65
CA SER A 151 -7.76 6.79 4.56
C SER A 151 -8.18 6.28 5.94
N LEU A 152 -7.26 5.70 6.71
CA LEU A 152 -7.53 5.17 8.06
C LEU A 152 -7.21 6.21 9.14
N GLU A 153 -5.94 6.60 9.21
CA GLU A 153 -5.37 7.46 10.25
C GLU A 153 -5.87 8.90 10.12
N ASP A 154 -6.29 9.47 11.25
CA ASP A 154 -6.89 10.80 11.39
C ASP A 154 -8.17 11.04 10.54
N MET A 155 -8.66 10.02 9.83
CA MET A 155 -9.92 10.06 9.08
C MET A 155 -11.00 9.22 9.75
N LEU A 156 -10.78 7.92 9.95
CA LEU A 156 -11.74 6.99 10.58
C LEU A 156 -11.39 6.75 12.05
N VAL A 157 -10.10 6.75 12.36
CA VAL A 157 -9.57 6.49 13.68
C VAL A 157 -8.45 7.46 14.00
N HIS A 158 -8.32 7.82 15.27
CA HIS A 158 -7.22 8.65 15.76
C HIS A 158 -6.46 7.86 16.82
N SER A 159 -5.14 7.76 16.67
CA SER A 159 -4.28 7.04 17.59
C SER A 159 -3.47 8.02 18.42
N GLU A 160 -3.59 7.93 19.74
CA GLU A 160 -2.80 8.72 20.68
C GLU A 160 -1.88 7.80 21.50
N TRP A 161 -0.67 8.27 21.81
CA TRP A 161 0.20 7.58 22.74
C TRP A 161 0.35 8.41 24.02
N THR A 162 0.12 7.75 25.16
CA THR A 162 0.33 8.34 26.49
C THR A 162 1.28 7.47 27.30
N ARG A 163 2.04 8.07 28.22
CA ARG A 163 2.98 7.32 29.08
C ARG A 163 2.29 6.30 29.98
N GLU A 164 1.08 6.63 30.45
CA GLU A 164 0.33 5.82 31.41
C GLU A 164 -0.39 4.64 30.74
N HIS A 165 -0.98 4.86 29.56
CA HIS A 165 -1.86 3.89 28.91
C HIS A 165 -1.30 3.33 27.60
N GLY A 166 -0.14 3.82 27.14
CA GLY A 166 0.43 3.46 25.85
C GLY A 166 -0.41 3.96 24.67
N TRP A 167 -0.44 3.17 23.59
CA TRP A 167 -1.22 3.45 22.39
C TRP A 167 -2.71 3.20 22.64
N ARG A 168 -3.52 4.22 22.40
CA ARG A 168 -4.99 4.15 22.40
C ARG A 168 -5.51 4.60 21.06
N VAL A 169 -6.55 3.94 20.57
CA VAL A 169 -7.19 4.28 19.31
C VAL A 169 -8.64 4.66 19.58
N ALA A 170 -9.02 5.87 19.18
CA ALA A 170 -10.37 6.36 19.21
C ALA A 170 -11.04 6.14 17.84
N LYS A 171 -12.30 5.74 17.84
CA LYS A 171 -13.13 5.63 16.62
C LYS A 171 -13.86 6.95 16.39
N ARG A 172 -13.80 7.48 15.18
CA ARG A 172 -14.51 8.72 14.83
C ARG A 172 -16.03 8.52 14.90
N PRO A 173 -16.79 9.47 15.45
CA PRO A 173 -18.24 9.39 15.46
C PRO A 173 -18.80 9.21 14.05
N GLY A 174 -19.75 8.27 13.89
CA GLY A 174 -20.43 8.02 12.62
C GLY A 174 -19.67 7.15 11.60
N VAL A 175 -18.49 6.61 11.93
CA VAL A 175 -17.74 5.71 11.02
C VAL A 175 -18.53 4.49 10.61
N ASP A 176 -19.17 3.81 11.57
CA ASP A 176 -19.95 2.60 11.26
C ASP A 176 -21.08 2.92 10.27
N TYR A 177 -21.80 4.02 10.51
CA TYR A 177 -22.86 4.49 9.61
C TYR A 177 -22.32 4.86 8.24
N PHE A 178 -21.20 5.59 8.19
CA PHE A 178 -20.54 5.99 6.94
C PHE A 178 -20.16 4.78 6.08
N LEU A 179 -19.48 3.78 6.66
CA LEU A 179 -19.05 2.58 5.94
C LEU A 179 -20.25 1.73 5.47
N ARG A 180 -21.19 1.43 6.37
CA ARG A 180 -22.35 0.57 6.07
C ARG A 180 -23.34 1.21 5.10
N TYR A 181 -23.52 2.53 5.17
CA TYR A 181 -24.41 3.24 4.26
C TYR A 181 -23.79 3.36 2.87
N LEU A 182 -22.50 3.70 2.77
CA LEU A 182 -21.84 3.90 1.48
C LEU A 182 -21.46 2.60 0.76
N SER A 183 -21.30 1.47 1.46
CA SER A 183 -21.04 0.15 0.85
C SER A 183 -22.14 -0.31 -0.11
N GLN A 184 -23.35 0.27 0.01
CA GLN A 184 -24.46 0.03 -0.90
C GLN A 184 -24.25 0.68 -2.28
N TYR A 185 -23.46 1.76 -2.33
CA TYR A 185 -23.32 2.62 -3.51
C TYR A 185 -21.92 2.56 -4.14
N TYR A 186 -20.89 2.37 -3.32
CA TYR A 186 -19.48 2.44 -3.68
C TYR A 186 -18.76 1.12 -3.37
N GLU A 187 -17.78 0.77 -4.20
CA GLU A 187 -16.73 -0.17 -3.81
C GLU A 187 -15.80 0.54 -2.82
N LEU A 188 -15.85 0.13 -1.55
CA LEU A 188 -15.02 0.73 -0.51
C LEU A 188 -13.62 0.11 -0.51
N VAL A 189 -12.61 0.94 -0.76
CA VAL A 189 -11.20 0.56 -0.73
C VAL A 189 -10.53 1.34 0.39
N LEU A 190 -10.03 0.67 1.42
CA LEU A 190 -9.22 1.33 2.42
C LEU A 190 -7.81 1.49 1.86
N PHE A 191 -7.30 2.72 1.77
CA PHE A 191 -5.94 2.97 1.31
C PHE A 191 -5.21 3.78 2.39
N THR A 192 -4.42 3.10 3.21
CA THR A 192 -3.74 3.70 4.38
C THR A 192 -2.23 3.75 4.23
N SER A 193 -1.60 4.76 4.83
CA SER A 193 -0.15 4.86 5.00
C SER A 193 0.34 4.07 6.22
N VAL A 194 -0.53 3.35 6.93
CA VAL A 194 -0.15 2.50 8.06
C VAL A 194 0.35 1.14 7.56
N PRO A 195 1.45 0.58 8.10
CA PRO A 195 1.93 -0.76 7.70
C PRO A 195 0.92 -1.86 8.01
N PHE A 196 0.94 -2.93 7.20
CA PHE A 196 0.03 -4.07 7.36
C PHE A 196 -0.01 -4.61 8.79
N ALA A 197 1.16 -4.77 9.42
CA ALA A 197 1.30 -5.36 10.76
C ALA A 197 0.50 -4.61 11.86
N ILE A 198 0.31 -3.30 11.70
CA ILE A 198 -0.41 -2.46 12.67
C ILE A 198 -1.85 -2.21 12.20
N GLY A 199 -2.03 -1.98 10.90
CA GLY A 199 -3.33 -1.62 10.32
C GLY A 199 -4.32 -2.77 10.29
N GLU A 200 -3.89 -3.98 9.91
CA GLU A 200 -4.79 -5.12 9.70
C GLU A 200 -5.60 -5.49 10.96
N PRO A 201 -5.00 -5.61 12.16
CA PRO A 201 -5.78 -5.87 13.39
C PRO A 201 -6.77 -4.76 13.73
N LEU A 202 -6.48 -3.51 13.35
CA LEU A 202 -7.34 -2.37 13.59
C LEU A 202 -8.55 -2.37 12.66
N VAL A 203 -8.32 -2.66 11.37
CA VAL A 203 -9.38 -2.76 10.36
C VAL A 203 -10.34 -3.90 10.69
N ARG A 204 -9.84 -5.07 11.09
CA ARG A 204 -10.70 -6.20 11.52
C ARG A 204 -11.61 -5.87 12.71
N LYS A 205 -11.16 -4.99 13.61
CA LYS A 205 -11.98 -4.53 14.75
C LYS A 205 -12.96 -3.43 14.34
N LEU A 206 -12.55 -2.57 13.41
CA LEU A 206 -13.38 -1.47 12.91
C LEU A 206 -14.52 -1.97 12.03
N ASP A 207 -14.22 -2.94 11.16
CA ASP A 207 -15.13 -3.50 10.17
C ASP A 207 -15.15 -5.04 10.26
N PRO A 208 -15.84 -5.60 11.27
CA PRO A 208 -15.88 -7.04 11.48
C PRO A 208 -16.71 -7.77 10.41
N PHE A 209 -17.54 -7.07 9.63
CA PHE A 209 -18.38 -7.65 8.58
C PHE A 209 -17.81 -7.43 7.16
N ARG A 210 -16.62 -6.84 7.05
CA ARG A 210 -15.90 -6.62 5.79
C ARG A 210 -16.70 -5.85 4.73
N PHE A 211 -17.29 -4.72 5.12
CA PHE A 211 -17.84 -3.74 4.18
C PHE A 211 -16.76 -3.08 3.31
N ILE A 212 -15.54 -2.96 3.83
CA ILE A 212 -14.35 -2.58 3.08
C ILE A 212 -13.93 -3.81 2.26
N VAL A 213 -14.04 -3.71 0.94
CA VAL A 213 -13.76 -4.82 0.02
C VAL A 213 -12.26 -5.09 -0.05
N TRP A 214 -11.46 -4.01 -0.14
CA TRP A 214 -10.03 -4.10 -0.33
C TRP A 214 -9.27 -3.21 0.66
N PRO A 215 -8.54 -3.80 1.63
CA PRO A 215 -7.61 -3.06 2.46
C PRO A 215 -6.20 -3.02 1.85
N LEU A 216 -5.76 -1.81 1.49
CA LEU A 216 -4.43 -1.48 1.01
C LEU A 216 -3.66 -0.71 2.09
N PHE A 217 -2.47 -1.19 2.41
CA PHE A 217 -1.60 -0.68 3.47
C PHE A 217 -0.41 0.09 2.89
N ARG A 218 0.53 0.51 3.75
CA ARG A 218 1.74 1.26 3.36
C ARG A 218 2.50 0.58 2.22
N GLU A 219 2.54 -0.73 2.20
CA GLU A 219 3.23 -1.55 1.20
C GLU A 219 2.66 -1.36 -0.23
N ALA A 220 1.43 -0.87 -0.36
CA ALA A 220 0.79 -0.53 -1.63
C ALA A 220 1.02 0.93 -2.06
N THR A 221 1.69 1.75 -1.23
CA THR A 221 1.97 3.16 -1.54
C THR A 221 3.31 3.32 -2.27
N LYS A 222 3.47 4.44 -2.98
CA LYS A 222 4.74 4.84 -3.57
C LYS A 222 5.49 5.76 -2.64
N TYR A 223 6.82 5.64 -2.61
CA TYR A 223 7.68 6.59 -1.94
C TYR A 223 8.34 7.48 -2.98
N LYS A 224 8.01 8.78 -2.99
CA LYS A 224 8.52 9.74 -3.98
C LYS A 224 8.91 11.04 -3.29
N ASP A 225 10.12 11.53 -3.57
CA ASP A 225 10.65 12.80 -3.07
C ASP A 225 10.59 12.97 -1.54
N GLY A 226 10.71 11.87 -0.78
CA GLY A 226 10.66 11.90 0.68
C GLY A 226 9.27 11.69 1.29
N GLU A 227 8.22 11.66 0.46
CA GLU A 227 6.82 11.57 0.86
C GLU A 227 6.16 10.28 0.39
N ILE A 228 5.10 9.87 1.09
CA ILE A 228 4.26 8.74 0.72
C ILE A 228 3.15 9.24 -0.20
N VAL A 229 3.02 8.62 -1.37
CA VAL A 229 2.00 8.95 -2.38
C VAL A 229 1.13 7.73 -2.65
N LYS A 230 -0.19 7.92 -2.60
CA LYS A 230 -1.22 6.92 -2.93
C LYS A 230 -1.61 7.10 -4.39
N ASP A 231 -0.92 6.40 -5.27
CA ASP A 231 -1.09 6.53 -6.71
C ASP A 231 -2.33 5.75 -7.19
N LEU A 232 -3.38 6.47 -7.59
CA LEU A 232 -4.66 5.86 -7.97
C LEU A 232 -4.58 5.11 -9.30
N SER A 233 -3.57 5.38 -10.14
CA SER A 233 -3.40 4.69 -11.43
C SER A 233 -3.17 3.18 -11.27
N TYR A 234 -2.65 2.75 -10.11
CA TYR A 234 -2.39 1.33 -9.82
C TYR A 234 -3.61 0.61 -9.29
N LEU A 235 -4.72 1.31 -8.98
CA LEU A 235 -5.93 0.67 -8.46
C LEU A 235 -6.66 -0.21 -9.49
N ASN A 236 -6.29 -0.16 -10.77
CA ASN A 236 -6.98 -0.91 -11.83
C ASN A 236 -8.49 -0.55 -11.89
N ARG A 237 -8.80 0.74 -11.78
CA ARG A 237 -10.15 1.31 -11.85
C ARG A 237 -10.13 2.56 -12.74
N ASP A 238 -11.27 2.88 -13.35
CA ASP A 238 -11.41 4.08 -14.16
C ASP A 238 -11.38 5.33 -13.27
N LEU A 239 -10.36 6.18 -13.44
CA LEU A 239 -10.17 7.41 -12.66
C LEU A 239 -11.35 8.38 -12.78
N SER A 240 -12.18 8.31 -13.83
CA SER A 240 -13.41 9.12 -13.91
C SER A 240 -14.47 8.72 -12.87
N LYS A 241 -14.32 7.55 -12.23
CA LYS A 241 -15.25 6.96 -11.26
C LYS A 241 -14.62 6.66 -9.90
N VAL A 242 -13.38 7.10 -9.67
CA VAL A 242 -12.65 6.91 -8.41
C VAL A 242 -12.66 8.22 -7.63
N ILE A 243 -12.97 8.14 -6.33
CA ILE A 243 -12.84 9.26 -5.39
C ILE A 243 -11.93 8.81 -4.26
N ILE A 244 -10.92 9.61 -3.90
CA ILE A 244 -10.10 9.37 -2.70
C ILE A 244 -10.43 10.42 -1.64
N ILE A 245 -10.64 9.97 -0.40
CA ILE A 245 -10.78 10.82 0.76
C ILE A 245 -9.57 10.60 1.66
N ASP A 246 -8.81 11.66 1.89
CA ASP A 246 -7.61 11.63 2.71
C ASP A 246 -7.54 12.85 3.63
N THR A 247 -6.63 12.83 4.58
CA THR A 247 -6.36 13.95 5.50
C THR A 247 -5.11 14.72 5.14
N LYS A 248 -4.21 14.11 4.35
CA LYS A 248 -2.94 14.70 3.93
C LYS A 248 -2.94 14.96 2.41
N PRO A 249 -2.72 16.21 1.97
CA PRO A 249 -2.58 16.55 0.55
C PRO A 249 -1.43 15.81 -0.15
N GLU A 250 -0.35 15.52 0.58
CA GLU A 250 0.84 14.82 0.07
C GLU A 250 0.50 13.43 -0.49
N HIS A 251 -0.42 12.71 0.17
CA HIS A 251 -0.86 11.39 -0.25
C HIS A 251 -1.51 11.38 -1.64
N VAL A 252 -2.16 12.48 -2.03
CA VAL A 252 -2.97 12.57 -3.25
C VAL A 252 -2.31 13.43 -4.33
N ARG A 253 -1.02 13.74 -4.19
CA ARG A 253 -0.27 14.68 -5.06
C ARG A 253 -0.31 14.31 -6.54
N ASN A 254 -0.40 13.03 -6.89
CA ASN A 254 -0.45 12.58 -8.28
C ASN A 254 -1.82 12.75 -8.94
N GLN A 255 -2.92 12.74 -8.17
CA GLN A 255 -4.30 12.88 -8.68
C GLN A 255 -5.15 13.79 -7.77
N PRO A 256 -4.79 15.07 -7.61
CA PRO A 256 -5.53 15.99 -6.74
C PRO A 256 -6.99 16.22 -7.17
N GLU A 257 -7.30 16.05 -8.46
CA GLU A 257 -8.64 16.22 -9.03
C GLU A 257 -9.64 15.14 -8.60
N ASN A 258 -9.14 13.99 -8.12
CA ASN A 258 -9.95 12.90 -7.58
C ASN A 258 -10.07 12.94 -6.05
N ALA A 259 -9.43 13.93 -5.40
CA ALA A 259 -9.24 13.94 -3.97
C ALA A 259 -10.19 14.89 -3.22
N ILE A 260 -10.69 14.40 -2.08
CA ILE A 260 -11.35 15.19 -1.05
C ILE A 260 -10.41 15.18 0.17
N VAL A 261 -9.75 16.31 0.42
CA VAL A 261 -8.87 16.45 1.58
C VAL A 261 -9.66 16.99 2.77
N LEU A 262 -9.85 16.14 3.77
CA LEU A 262 -10.52 16.49 5.03
C LEU A 262 -9.52 17.04 6.04
N LYS A 263 -10.00 17.82 6.99
CA LYS A 263 -9.20 18.19 8.17
C LYS A 263 -8.92 16.92 9.02
N PRO A 264 -7.67 16.69 9.46
CA PRO A 264 -7.35 15.62 10.39
C PRO A 264 -8.21 15.68 11.64
N TRP A 265 -8.80 14.55 12.03
CA TRP A 265 -9.62 14.43 13.23
C TRP A 265 -8.74 14.19 14.46
N THR A 266 -8.91 15.02 15.48
CA THR A 266 -8.07 15.02 16.70
C THR A 266 -8.71 14.27 17.86
N GLY A 267 -9.70 13.41 17.62
CA GLY A 267 -10.40 12.68 18.68
C GLY A 267 -11.65 13.35 19.27
N ASP A 268 -12.13 14.48 18.72
CA ASP A 268 -13.33 15.16 19.24
C ASP A 268 -14.61 14.30 19.02
N PRO A 269 -15.34 13.92 20.09
CA PRO A 269 -16.57 13.13 19.99
C PRO A 269 -17.76 13.90 19.38
N LYS A 270 -17.68 15.22 19.24
CA LYS A 270 -18.73 16.05 18.61
C LYS A 270 -18.52 16.26 17.11
N ASP A 271 -17.49 15.66 16.53
CA ASP A 271 -17.24 15.73 15.09
C ASP A 271 -18.40 15.10 14.31
N THR A 272 -18.93 15.85 13.34
CA THR A 272 -20.00 15.39 12.43
C THR A 272 -19.57 15.41 10.98
N GLU A 273 -18.29 15.66 10.70
CA GLU A 273 -17.79 15.97 9.36
C GLU A 273 -17.97 14.77 8.42
N LEU A 274 -17.64 13.56 8.92
CA LEU A 274 -17.76 12.32 8.16
C LEU A 274 -19.23 12.04 7.74
N VAL A 275 -20.17 12.25 8.66
CA VAL A 275 -21.61 12.07 8.41
C VAL A 275 -22.13 13.15 7.46
N SER A 276 -21.61 14.37 7.55
CA SER A 276 -22.01 15.50 6.72
C SER A 276 -21.59 15.34 5.25
N LEU A 277 -20.62 14.47 4.96
CA LEU A 277 -20.16 14.16 3.61
C LEU A 277 -21.07 13.14 2.89
N ILE A 278 -21.82 12.32 3.63
CA ILE A 278 -22.67 11.26 3.08
C ILE A 278 -23.67 11.78 2.03
N PRO A 279 -24.45 12.87 2.27
CA PRO A 279 -25.39 13.40 1.28
C PRO A 279 -24.75 13.75 -0.06
N PHE A 280 -23.51 14.23 -0.05
CA PHE A 280 -22.78 14.59 -1.26
C PHE A 280 -22.35 13.34 -2.05
N LEU A 281 -21.83 12.32 -1.37
CA LEU A 281 -21.45 11.06 -2.01
C LEU A 281 -22.69 10.32 -2.54
N GLU A 282 -23.75 10.25 -1.75
CA GLU A 282 -25.05 9.71 -2.18
C GLU A 282 -25.56 10.40 -3.45
N TYR A 283 -25.41 11.72 -3.55
CA TYR A 283 -25.82 12.50 -4.71
C TYR A 283 -25.03 12.15 -5.98
N ILE A 284 -23.70 11.97 -5.87
CA ILE A 284 -22.86 11.59 -7.01
C ILE A 284 -23.34 10.25 -7.60
N HIS A 285 -23.58 9.26 -6.74
CA HIS A 285 -24.10 7.97 -7.17
C HIS A 285 -25.49 8.10 -7.81
N THR A 286 -26.41 8.80 -7.16
CA THR A 286 -27.80 8.96 -7.60
C THR A 286 -27.92 9.65 -8.96
N MET A 287 -27.09 10.66 -9.22
CA MET A 287 -27.10 11.40 -10.48
C MET A 287 -26.32 10.72 -11.62
N GLN A 288 -25.57 9.65 -11.32
CA GLN A 288 -24.80 8.88 -12.31
C GLN A 288 -23.88 9.76 -13.19
N TYR A 289 -23.08 10.62 -12.56
CA TYR A 289 -22.09 11.42 -13.27
C TYR A 289 -21.09 10.56 -14.04
N LYS A 290 -20.82 10.92 -15.31
CA LYS A 290 -19.82 10.22 -16.12
C LYS A 290 -18.40 10.39 -15.60
N ASP A 291 -18.10 11.59 -15.06
CA ASP A 291 -16.81 11.94 -14.50
C ASP A 291 -17.00 12.67 -13.17
N VAL A 292 -16.49 12.09 -12.09
CA VAL A 292 -16.58 12.66 -10.74
C VAL A 292 -15.68 13.90 -10.57
N ARG A 293 -14.62 14.03 -11.37
CA ARG A 293 -13.65 15.13 -11.26
C ARG A 293 -14.26 16.48 -11.60
N GLU A 294 -15.21 16.51 -12.54
CA GLU A 294 -15.96 17.74 -12.87
C GLU A 294 -16.81 18.23 -11.69
N VAL A 295 -17.42 17.27 -10.97
CA VAL A 295 -18.22 17.57 -9.78
C VAL A 295 -17.32 18.11 -8.68
N LEU A 296 -16.22 17.41 -8.37
CA LEU A 296 -15.26 17.79 -7.33
C LEU A 296 -14.66 19.18 -7.60
N LYS A 297 -14.28 19.46 -8.85
CA LYS A 297 -13.77 20.78 -9.27
C LYS A 297 -14.76 21.91 -8.98
N SER A 298 -16.07 21.65 -9.06
CA SER A 298 -17.08 22.67 -8.73
C SER A 298 -17.15 23.06 -7.24
N PHE A 299 -16.53 22.26 -6.36
CA PHE A 299 -16.44 22.49 -4.91
C PHE A 299 -15.02 22.85 -4.45
N GLU A 300 -14.06 22.99 -5.38
CA GLU A 300 -12.68 23.33 -5.06
C GLU A 300 -12.59 24.64 -4.25
N GLY A 301 -11.79 24.62 -3.18
CA GLY A 301 -11.61 25.75 -2.27
C GLY A 301 -12.80 26.04 -1.35
N LYS A 302 -13.83 25.19 -1.32
CA LYS A 302 -15.01 25.35 -0.46
C LYS A 302 -15.24 24.14 0.44
N HIS A 303 -15.98 24.37 1.51
CA HIS A 303 -16.42 23.30 2.40
C HIS A 303 -17.57 22.51 1.75
N ILE A 304 -17.27 21.29 1.29
CA ILE A 304 -18.20 20.44 0.52
C ILE A 304 -19.56 20.27 1.22
N PRO A 305 -19.63 19.85 2.50
CA PRO A 305 -20.93 19.64 3.14
C PRO A 305 -21.82 20.90 3.19
N THR A 306 -21.23 22.05 3.51
CA THR A 306 -21.97 23.31 3.66
C THR A 306 -22.47 23.84 2.32
N GLU A 307 -21.61 23.82 1.30
CA GLU A 307 -22.01 24.28 -0.03
C GLU A 307 -23.00 23.33 -0.69
N PHE A 308 -22.85 22.02 -0.46
CA PHE A 308 -23.81 21.03 -0.95
C PHE A 308 -25.20 21.25 -0.33
N ALA A 309 -25.28 21.40 0.99
CA ALA A 309 -26.55 21.70 1.67
C ALA A 309 -27.20 23.00 1.15
N ARG A 310 -26.39 24.03 0.87
CA ARG A 310 -26.86 25.28 0.26
C ARG A 310 -27.42 25.05 -1.15
N ARG A 311 -26.71 24.30 -2.01
CA ARG A 311 -27.16 23.98 -3.38
C ARG A 311 -28.43 23.13 -3.37
N GLU A 312 -28.51 22.14 -2.48
CA GLU A 312 -29.69 21.29 -2.28
C GLU A 312 -30.91 22.14 -1.85
N ALA A 313 -30.74 23.07 -0.91
CA ALA A 313 -31.80 23.97 -0.47
C ALA A 313 -32.32 24.88 -1.59
N ILE A 314 -31.44 25.42 -2.43
CA ILE A 314 -31.81 26.23 -3.60
C ILE A 314 -32.56 25.37 -4.62
N ALA A 315 -32.02 24.20 -4.97
CA ALA A 315 -32.65 23.26 -5.90
C ALA A 315 -34.05 22.83 -5.43
N ARG A 316 -34.19 22.55 -4.13
CA ARG A 316 -35.48 22.21 -3.51
C ARG A 316 -36.46 23.37 -3.57
N ALA A 317 -36.02 24.59 -3.29
CA ALA A 317 -36.88 25.78 -3.38
C ALA A 317 -37.35 26.06 -4.82
N GLU A 318 -36.47 25.87 -5.82
CA GLU A 318 -36.83 25.99 -7.23
C GLU A 318 -37.79 24.89 -7.68
N PHE A 319 -37.53 23.65 -7.29
CA PHE A 319 -38.40 22.52 -7.57
C PHE A 319 -39.81 22.74 -7.02
N GLN A 320 -39.90 23.17 -5.76
CA GLN A 320 -41.19 23.46 -5.12
C GLN A 320 -41.95 24.58 -5.86
N LYS A 321 -41.27 25.65 -6.27
CA LYS A 321 -41.88 26.73 -7.07
C LYS A 321 -42.38 26.23 -8.42
N ARG A 322 -41.60 25.39 -9.12
CA ARG A 322 -42.00 24.78 -10.41
C ARG A 322 -43.22 23.88 -10.22
N PHE A 323 -43.18 22.99 -9.23
CA PHE A 323 -44.27 22.07 -8.91
C PHE A 323 -45.57 22.81 -8.56
N GLU A 324 -45.51 23.86 -7.74
CA GLU A 324 -46.66 24.69 -7.41
C GLU A 324 -47.23 25.41 -8.65
N SER A 325 -46.37 25.91 -9.53
CA SER A 325 -46.79 26.54 -10.78
C SER A 325 -47.49 25.54 -11.71
N GLU A 326 -46.99 24.30 -11.81
CA GLU A 326 -47.61 23.24 -12.60
C GLU A 326 -48.92 22.77 -11.98
N LYS A 327 -49.00 22.67 -10.65
CA LYS A 327 -50.24 22.34 -9.94
C LYS A 327 -51.31 23.43 -10.14
N ARG A 328 -50.91 24.70 -10.13
CA ARG A 328 -51.80 25.84 -10.44
C ARG A 328 -52.25 25.81 -11.90
N LYS A 329 -51.36 25.50 -12.85
CA LYS A 329 -51.71 25.30 -14.27
C LYS A 329 -52.66 24.12 -14.48
N ARG A 330 -52.43 22.98 -13.81
CA ARG A 330 -53.32 21.80 -13.85
C ARG A 330 -54.72 22.05 -13.27
N LYS A 331 -54.86 23.00 -12.34
CA LYS A 331 -56.18 23.44 -11.82
C LYS A 331 -56.91 24.41 -12.74
N SER A 332 -56.26 24.94 -13.78
CA SER A 332 -56.82 25.90 -14.72
C SER A 332 -56.79 25.32 -16.15
N GLY A 333 -57.80 24.51 -16.49
CA GLY A 333 -58.10 24.11 -17.88
C GLY A 333 -57.61 22.73 -18.30
N MET A 334 -58.55 21.78 -18.35
CA MET A 334 -58.60 20.63 -19.29
C MET A 334 -57.33 19.76 -19.43
N GLY A 335 -56.93 19.04 -18.37
CA GLY A 335 -55.77 18.14 -18.39
C GLY A 335 -56.01 16.71 -17.88
N ALA A 336 -57.26 16.28 -17.69
CA ALA A 336 -57.59 14.98 -17.08
C ALA A 336 -57.54 13.78 -18.04
N LEU A 337 -57.16 13.94 -19.32
CA LEU A 337 -57.20 12.85 -20.31
C LEU A 337 -55.83 12.26 -20.69
N GLY A 338 -54.71 12.81 -20.19
CA GLY A 338 -53.36 12.40 -20.60
C GLY A 338 -52.75 11.21 -19.83
N ASN A 339 -53.24 10.91 -18.62
CA ASN A 339 -52.67 9.86 -17.76
C ASN A 339 -53.16 8.44 -18.10
N MET A 340 -54.00 8.28 -19.14
CA MET A 340 -54.50 6.99 -19.60
C MET A 340 -53.84 6.51 -20.90
N LEU A 341 -52.92 7.28 -21.49
CA LEU A 341 -52.28 6.97 -22.78
C LEU A 341 -50.75 6.80 -22.67
N GLY A 342 -50.32 5.82 -21.88
CA GLY A 342 -49.23 4.91 -22.26
C GLY A 342 -47.87 5.47 -22.71
N LEU A 343 -47.36 6.55 -22.12
CA LEU A 343 -45.97 6.98 -22.36
C LEU A 343 -45.02 6.23 -21.41
N LYS A 344 -44.31 5.25 -21.97
CA LYS A 344 -43.23 4.49 -21.31
C LYS A 344 -42.07 5.43 -20.92
N PRO A 345 -41.55 5.40 -19.67
CA PRO A 345 -40.29 6.03 -19.33
C PRO A 345 -39.13 5.07 -19.67
N THR A 346 -38.63 5.12 -20.90
CA THR A 346 -37.59 4.22 -21.41
C THR A 346 -36.16 4.57 -20.95
N SER A 347 -35.98 5.28 -19.83
CA SER A 347 -34.64 5.61 -19.30
C SER A 347 -34.50 5.53 -17.77
N MET A 348 -35.43 4.88 -17.06
CA MET A 348 -35.29 4.61 -15.61
C MET A 348 -35.35 3.12 -15.28
N SER A 349 -34.71 2.29 -16.10
CA SER A 349 -34.60 0.85 -15.86
C SER A 349 -33.26 0.52 -15.22
N MET A 350 -33.12 0.76 -13.91
CA MET A 350 -32.15 0.05 -13.06
C MET A 350 -32.62 0.13 -11.61
N MET A 351 -33.61 -0.71 -11.26
CA MET A 351 -33.84 -1.34 -9.95
C MET A 351 -35.31 -1.76 -9.88
N VAL A 352 -35.53 -3.07 -9.81
CA VAL A 352 -36.85 -3.68 -9.55
C VAL A 352 -37.31 -3.17 -8.18
N PRO A 353 -38.54 -2.64 -8.05
CA PRO A 353 -39.06 -2.26 -6.75
C PRO A 353 -39.17 -3.50 -5.86
N ALA A 354 -38.43 -3.51 -4.75
CA ALA A 354 -38.61 -4.52 -3.71
C ALA A 354 -39.95 -4.30 -2.99
N GLU A 355 -40.55 -5.36 -2.45
CA GLU A 355 -41.90 -5.34 -1.87
C GLU A 355 -42.13 -4.15 -0.91
N GLY A 356 -43.10 -3.30 -1.25
CA GLY A 356 -43.49 -2.12 -0.47
C GLY A 356 -43.04 -0.76 -1.01
N GLU A 357 -42.39 -0.68 -2.17
CA GLU A 357 -42.07 0.60 -2.81
C GLU A 357 -43.31 1.32 -3.38
N ILE A 358 -43.43 2.62 -3.09
CA ILE A 358 -44.27 3.54 -3.87
C ILE A 358 -43.62 3.64 -5.24
N SER A 359 -44.38 3.43 -6.32
CA SER A 359 -43.81 3.51 -7.68
C SER A 359 -43.11 4.87 -7.89
N PRO A 360 -41.97 4.95 -8.59
CA PRO A 360 -41.30 6.23 -8.86
C PRO A 360 -42.23 7.28 -9.48
N SER A 361 -43.22 6.83 -10.26
CA SER A 361 -44.32 7.64 -10.80
C SER A 361 -45.27 8.21 -9.75
N GLU A 362 -45.59 7.45 -8.70
CA GLU A 362 -46.49 7.87 -7.63
C GLU A 362 -45.78 8.74 -6.59
N ALA A 363 -44.49 8.49 -6.32
CA ALA A 363 -43.65 9.37 -5.49
C ALA A 363 -43.41 10.74 -6.16
N PHE A 364 -43.25 10.77 -7.49
CA PHE A 364 -43.21 12.02 -8.24
C PHE A 364 -44.57 12.74 -8.24
N ALA A 365 -45.68 11.99 -8.29
CA ALA A 365 -47.03 12.55 -8.14
C ALA A 365 -47.28 13.15 -6.74
N GLN A 366 -46.62 12.62 -5.70
CA GLN A 366 -46.61 13.19 -4.35
C GLN A 366 -45.73 14.45 -4.24
N GLY A 367 -44.97 14.81 -5.28
CA GLY A 367 -44.10 15.98 -5.30
C GLY A 367 -42.77 15.80 -4.57
N LYS A 368 -42.30 14.55 -4.37
CA LYS A 368 -40.97 14.30 -3.81
C LYS A 368 -39.89 14.49 -4.88
N MET A 369 -38.74 15.04 -4.48
CA MET A 369 -37.58 15.12 -5.36
C MET A 369 -36.94 13.73 -5.54
N LEU A 370 -36.26 13.51 -6.68
CA LEU A 370 -35.56 12.25 -6.95
C LEU A 370 -34.54 11.89 -5.85
N GLN A 371 -33.83 12.90 -5.35
CA GLN A 371 -32.88 12.75 -4.24
C GLN A 371 -33.56 12.23 -2.96
N ASP A 372 -34.77 12.70 -2.65
CA ASP A 372 -35.49 12.29 -1.45
C ASP A 372 -35.96 10.83 -1.54
N ILE A 373 -36.36 10.40 -2.73
CA ILE A 373 -36.71 9.00 -3.01
C ILE A 373 -35.49 8.09 -2.84
N ALA A 374 -34.35 8.48 -3.43
CA ALA A 374 -33.10 7.75 -3.30
C ALA A 374 -32.66 7.63 -1.83
N ARG A 375 -32.78 8.72 -1.07
CA ARG A 375 -32.44 8.77 0.36
C ARG A 375 -33.34 7.90 1.23
N GLU A 376 -34.65 7.93 0.98
CA GLU A 376 -35.61 7.06 1.66
C GLU A 376 -35.31 5.58 1.39
N ARG A 377 -35.02 5.22 0.13
CA ARG A 377 -34.60 3.86 -0.25
C ARG A 377 -33.29 3.46 0.44
N GLY A 378 -32.28 4.33 0.41
CA GLY A 378 -30.99 4.09 1.07
C GLY A 378 -31.12 3.86 2.56
N ARG A 379 -31.92 4.68 3.26
CA ARG A 379 -32.18 4.51 4.70
C ARG A 379 -32.90 3.20 5.00
N ARG A 380 -33.89 2.83 4.19
CA ARG A 380 -34.59 1.55 4.33
C ARG A 380 -33.64 0.37 4.15
N ASN A 381 -32.81 0.39 3.12
CA ASN A 381 -31.82 -0.67 2.88
C ASN A 381 -30.80 -0.77 4.02
N TYR A 382 -30.35 0.37 4.54
CA TYR A 382 -29.50 0.41 5.73
C TYR A 382 -30.19 -0.19 6.97
N GLU A 383 -31.45 0.17 7.23
CA GLU A 383 -32.21 -0.38 8.36
C GLU A 383 -32.45 -1.89 8.23
N LEU A 384 -32.65 -2.39 7.00
CA LEU A 384 -32.75 -3.82 6.73
C LEU A 384 -31.43 -4.53 7.00
N MET A 385 -30.33 -3.99 6.48
CA MET A 385 -28.98 -4.49 6.71
C MET A 385 -28.63 -4.52 8.21
N GLU A 386 -28.94 -3.46 8.96
CA GLU A 386 -28.73 -3.40 10.40
C GLU A 386 -29.55 -4.46 11.16
N LYS A 387 -30.80 -4.71 10.75
CA LYS A 387 -31.61 -5.78 11.33
C LYS A 387 -30.98 -7.15 11.09
N GLU A 388 -30.53 -7.41 9.87
CA GLU A 388 -29.85 -8.67 9.53
C GLU A 388 -28.55 -8.86 10.32
N ILE A 389 -27.74 -7.81 10.45
CA ILE A 389 -26.51 -7.83 11.27
C ILE A 389 -26.85 -8.07 12.74
N ARG A 390 -27.91 -7.46 13.26
CA ARG A 390 -28.31 -7.63 14.65
C ARG A 390 -28.82 -9.05 14.95
N GLU A 391 -29.52 -9.66 14.02
CA GLU A 391 -30.08 -11.01 14.17
C GLU A 391 -29.05 -12.11 13.89
N ASN A 392 -28.24 -11.95 12.85
CA ASN A 392 -27.35 -13.00 12.33
C ASN A 392 -25.85 -12.71 12.53
N GLY A 393 -25.47 -11.52 12.97
CA GLY A 393 -24.06 -11.10 13.02
C GLY A 393 -23.18 -12.00 13.88
N GLU A 394 -23.63 -12.43 15.06
CA GLU A 394 -22.86 -13.35 15.90
C GLU A 394 -22.62 -14.71 15.25
N LYS A 395 -23.60 -15.18 14.46
CA LYS A 395 -23.50 -16.44 13.72
C LYS A 395 -22.47 -16.32 12.61
N TRP A 396 -22.53 -15.24 11.82
CA TRP A 396 -21.56 -14.97 10.75
C TRP A 396 -20.12 -14.85 11.29
N LEU A 397 -19.93 -14.15 12.40
CA LEU A 397 -18.60 -14.01 13.02
C LEU A 397 -18.04 -15.36 13.51
N LYS A 398 -18.88 -16.23 14.06
CA LYS A 398 -18.46 -17.59 14.45
C LYS A 398 -18.12 -18.45 13.24
N GLU A 399 -18.95 -18.40 12.19
CA GLU A 399 -18.70 -19.12 10.93
C GLU A 399 -17.39 -18.67 10.29
N GLU A 400 -17.11 -17.37 10.28
CA GLU A 400 -15.87 -16.80 9.77
C GLU A 400 -14.67 -17.22 10.62
N GLN A 401 -14.76 -17.16 11.95
CA GLN A 401 -13.69 -17.62 12.84
C GLN A 401 -13.37 -19.10 12.58
N MET A 402 -14.38 -19.97 12.55
CA MET A 402 -14.19 -21.39 12.23
C MET A 402 -13.58 -21.60 10.84
N ALA A 403 -14.00 -20.83 9.83
CA ALA A 403 -13.43 -20.90 8.49
C ALA A 403 -11.96 -20.47 8.47
N THR A 404 -11.60 -19.41 9.19
CA THR A 404 -10.21 -18.95 9.29
C THR A 404 -9.32 -19.93 10.03
N GLU A 405 -9.81 -20.52 11.13
CA GLU A 405 -9.09 -21.57 11.86
C GLU A 405 -8.89 -22.82 11.01
N LYS A 406 -9.92 -23.22 10.26
CA LYS A 406 -9.83 -24.33 9.30
C LYS A 406 -8.81 -24.03 8.21
N ALA A 407 -8.83 -22.84 7.61
CA ALA A 407 -7.86 -22.44 6.60
C ALA A 407 -6.43 -22.38 7.17
N GLN A 408 -6.26 -21.93 8.41
CA GLN A 408 -4.97 -21.95 9.10
C GLN A 408 -4.49 -23.37 9.38
N ALA A 409 -5.38 -24.28 9.79
CA ALA A 409 -5.06 -25.67 10.00
C ALA A 409 -4.67 -26.37 8.68
N GLU A 410 -5.41 -26.11 7.60
CA GLU A 410 -5.09 -26.57 6.25
C GLU A 410 -3.72 -26.04 5.78
N ALA A 411 -3.45 -24.74 5.93
CA ALA A 411 -2.16 -24.15 5.60
C ALA A 411 -1.00 -24.71 6.45
N MET A 412 -1.21 -24.93 7.76
CA MET A 412 -0.20 -25.57 8.60
C MET A 412 0.02 -27.04 8.21
N SER A 413 -1.05 -27.75 7.83
CA SER A 413 -0.94 -29.13 7.35
C SER A 413 -0.20 -29.22 6.01
N SER A 414 -0.45 -28.29 5.08
CA SER A 414 0.23 -28.23 3.79
C SER A 414 1.69 -27.80 3.95
N MET A 415 1.99 -26.89 4.88
CA MET A 415 3.36 -26.51 5.21
C MET A 415 4.12 -27.67 5.88
N LYS A 416 3.47 -28.43 6.78
CA LYS A 416 4.07 -29.63 7.37
C LYS A 416 4.31 -30.73 6.34
N SER A 417 3.38 -30.97 5.41
CA SER A 417 3.57 -31.97 4.36
C SER A 417 4.65 -31.55 3.36
N SER A 418 4.71 -30.27 3.00
CA SER A 418 5.74 -29.69 2.12
C SER A 418 7.13 -29.70 2.79
N PHE A 419 7.21 -29.39 4.09
CA PHE A 419 8.44 -29.49 4.88
C PHE A 419 8.89 -30.95 4.99
N MET A 420 8.01 -31.88 5.36
CA MET A 420 8.36 -33.30 5.48
C MET A 420 8.75 -33.94 4.13
N GLY A 421 8.17 -33.48 3.01
CA GLY A 421 8.57 -33.90 1.66
C GLY A 421 9.99 -33.47 1.27
N TRP A 422 10.57 -32.46 1.93
CA TRP A 422 11.96 -32.02 1.71
C TRP A 422 12.99 -32.88 2.49
N PHE A 423 12.54 -33.64 3.50
CA PHE A 423 13.39 -34.49 4.35
C PHE A 423 13.28 -35.99 4.07
N ILE A 424 12.37 -36.41 3.18
CA ILE A 424 12.27 -37.80 2.73
C ILE A 424 13.00 -37.88 1.38
N PRO A 425 14.16 -38.56 1.29
CA PRO A 425 14.80 -38.79 -0.01
C PRO A 425 13.88 -39.70 -0.84
N SER A 426 13.70 -39.31 -2.10
CA SER A 426 12.91 -40.02 -3.13
C SER A 426 13.29 -41.49 -3.27
#